data_AF-L0JTV4-F1
#
_entry.id   AF-L0JTV4-F1
#
_cell.length_a   1.000
_cell.length_b   1.000
_cell.length_c   1.000
_cell.angle_alpha   90.00
_cell.angle_beta   90.00
_cell.angle_gamma   90.00
#
_symmetry.space_group_name_H-M   'P 1'
#
loop_
_entity.id
_entity.type
_entity.pdbx_description
1 polymer ?
#
loop_
_entity_poly.entity_id
_entity_poly.type
_entity_poly.pdbx_seq_one_letter_code
_entity_poly.pdbx_strand_id
1 'polypeptide(L)'
;MCWQWIRDFLRNMWYEKYLLIAWCIPISLLIIIVLEYVGTTSFATYQTPFSSDTFAQILGAGGSLLLSFLLVILYHKQAKMHRQSHEPHLVGEIESKEVVSSVFLIKNTGDGYAYDVSAEWTVDGRTREWKISSLAPGEQSEFPVLVDEDDNWILNTNLIEKKLNDGNHDTIIEWNTTCKNQFGRTMKNDGSVDFLIQSKRSEASEIWQKEPIDEIRKSIDNIEGDFKKIRRDTRKRRRETKWETRSKKSLLIGQIIDEYGSMDIEELSYLTGIKESSLEYRLSGLEDVGAIEFNETTGKIRPKRPAASNHSLDDFL
;
A
#
# COMPACT_ATOMS: atom_id res chain seq x y z
N MET A 1 -23.37 20.49 -1.46
CA MET A 1 -22.70 21.81 -1.57
C MET A 1 -22.77 22.67 -0.30
N CYS A 2 -23.91 22.76 0.41
CA CYS A 2 -24.05 23.67 1.58
C CYS A 2 -23.16 23.30 2.80
N TRP A 3 -22.87 22.00 3.00
CA TRP A 3 -22.13 21.53 4.19
C TRP A 3 -20.61 21.80 4.14
N GLN A 4 -20.00 21.74 2.94
CA GLN A 4 -18.58 22.10 2.76
C GLN A 4 -18.36 23.60 3.00
N TRP A 5 -19.28 24.45 2.52
CA TRP A 5 -19.19 25.89 2.74
C TRP A 5 -19.33 26.27 4.22
N ILE A 6 -20.26 25.65 4.95
CA ILE A 6 -20.40 25.87 6.40
C ILE A 6 -19.15 25.39 7.16
N ARG A 7 -18.54 24.26 6.77
CA ARG A 7 -17.33 23.74 7.40
C ARG A 7 -16.12 24.64 7.16
N ASP A 8 -15.95 25.14 5.94
CA ASP A 8 -14.85 26.04 5.60
C ASP A 8 -15.05 27.45 6.20
N PHE A 9 -16.30 27.92 6.29
CA PHE A 9 -16.66 29.15 7.01
C PHE A 9 -16.36 29.03 8.51
N LEU A 10 -16.75 27.93 9.17
CA LEU A 10 -16.44 27.69 10.59
C LEU A 10 -14.94 27.54 10.86
N ARG A 11 -14.19 26.95 9.92
CA ARG A 11 -12.73 26.78 10.03
C ARG A 11 -11.97 28.11 9.85
N ASN A 12 -12.40 28.97 8.92
CA ASN A 12 -11.85 30.32 8.79
C ASN A 12 -12.21 31.20 9.98
N MET A 13 -13.45 31.11 10.49
CA MET A 13 -13.87 31.87 11.67
C MET A 13 -13.11 31.45 12.94
N TRP A 14 -12.67 30.19 13.04
CA TRP A 14 -11.80 29.74 14.13
C TRP A 14 -10.40 30.36 14.02
N TYR A 15 -9.80 30.38 12.82
CA TYR A 15 -8.49 31.02 12.61
C TYR A 15 -8.53 32.52 12.89
N GLU A 16 -9.59 33.22 12.46
CA GLU A 16 -9.78 34.64 12.75
C GLU A 16 -9.97 34.92 14.25
N LYS A 17 -10.64 34.03 15.00
CA LYS A 17 -10.80 34.18 16.46
C LYS A 17 -9.46 34.02 17.21
N TYR A 18 -8.60 33.07 16.81
CA TYR A 18 -7.27 32.96 17.43
C TYR A 18 -6.37 34.14 17.08
N LEU A 19 -6.48 34.68 15.86
CA LEU A 19 -5.77 35.88 15.46
C LEU A 19 -6.25 37.08 16.29
N LEU A 20 -7.57 37.27 16.43
CA LEU A 20 -8.15 38.35 17.24
C LEU A 20 -7.71 38.25 18.70
N ILE A 21 -7.73 37.06 19.31
CA ILE A 21 -7.25 36.86 20.69
C ILE A 21 -5.75 37.13 20.81
N ALA A 22 -4.95 36.70 19.83
CA ALA A 22 -3.51 36.95 19.79
C ALA A 22 -3.17 38.45 19.66
N TRP A 23 -4.02 39.23 18.99
CA TRP A 23 -3.88 40.70 18.89
C TRP A 23 -4.48 41.44 20.09
N CYS A 24 -5.48 40.90 20.78
CA CYS A 24 -6.05 41.52 21.98
C CYS A 24 -5.02 41.69 23.10
N ILE A 25 -4.09 40.73 23.28
CA ILE A 25 -3.05 40.79 24.32
C ILE A 25 -2.07 41.96 24.10
N PRO A 26 -1.38 42.10 22.96
CA PRO A 26 -0.48 43.23 22.71
C PRO A 26 -1.23 44.57 22.63
N ILE A 27 -2.46 44.59 22.10
CA ILE A 27 -3.30 45.81 22.10
C ILE A 27 -3.64 46.23 23.53
N SER A 28 -4.03 45.28 24.39
CA SER A 28 -4.31 45.59 25.80
C SER A 28 -3.06 46.06 26.56
N LEU A 29 -1.90 45.44 26.32
CA LEU A 29 -0.61 45.90 26.86
C LEU A 29 -0.25 47.31 26.38
N LEU A 30 -0.45 47.60 25.09
CA LEU A 30 -0.18 48.91 24.51
C LEU A 30 -1.13 49.98 25.04
N ILE A 31 -2.42 49.67 25.21
CA ILE A 31 -3.39 50.57 25.86
C ILE A 31 -2.97 50.87 27.30
N ILE A 32 -2.50 49.87 28.06
CA ILE A 32 -1.99 50.06 29.42
C ILE A 32 -0.77 51.00 29.43
N ILE A 33 0.20 50.77 28.55
CA ILE A 33 1.40 51.63 28.43
C ILE A 33 1.03 53.08 28.07
N VAL A 34 0.06 53.27 27.16
CA VAL A 34 -0.39 54.60 26.75
C VAL A 34 -1.16 55.31 27.87
N LEU A 35 -2.02 54.59 28.60
CA LEU A 35 -2.75 55.14 29.76
C LEU A 35 -1.80 55.54 30.90
N GLU A 36 -0.70 54.80 31.08
CA GLU A 36 0.36 55.14 32.03
C GLU A 36 1.15 56.38 31.59
N TYR A 37 1.52 56.46 30.30
CA TYR A 37 2.23 57.62 29.74
C TYR A 37 1.41 58.92 29.82
N VAL A 38 0.09 58.84 29.62
CA VAL A 38 -0.83 59.98 29.69
C VAL A 38 -1.19 60.36 31.13
N GLY A 39 -0.81 59.54 32.12
CA GLY A 39 -1.06 59.81 33.54
C GLY A 39 -2.53 59.76 33.96
N THR A 40 -3.42 59.26 33.09
CA THR A 40 -4.87 59.15 33.34
C THR A 40 -5.21 57.96 34.22
N THR A 41 -4.44 56.87 34.13
CA THR A 41 -4.44 55.83 35.15
C THR A 41 -3.32 56.14 36.12
N SER A 42 -3.67 56.76 37.25
CA SER A 42 -2.89 56.48 38.45
C SER A 42 -3.13 55.00 38.71
N PHE A 43 -2.14 54.15 38.39
CA PHE A 43 -1.94 53.02 39.26
C PHE A 43 -1.98 53.61 40.65
N ALA A 44 -2.97 53.20 41.45
CA ALA A 44 -2.94 53.39 42.89
C ALA A 44 -1.48 53.26 43.26
N THR A 45 -0.88 54.32 43.80
CA THR A 45 0.52 54.32 44.22
C THR A 45 0.66 53.06 45.05
N TYR A 46 1.18 52.00 44.44
CA TYR A 46 1.32 50.72 45.10
C TYR A 46 2.41 51.03 46.08
N GLN A 47 2.00 51.31 47.32
CA GLN A 47 2.92 51.52 48.41
C GLN A 47 3.76 50.25 48.45
N THR A 48 4.99 50.40 47.99
CA THR A 48 6.04 49.48 48.38
C THR A 48 6.04 49.43 49.91
N PRO A 49 6.02 48.24 50.50
CA PRO A 49 6.39 46.96 49.89
C PRO A 49 5.16 46.17 49.40
N PHE A 50 5.26 45.62 48.19
CA PHE A 50 4.41 44.50 47.81
C PHE A 50 4.63 43.39 48.85
N SER A 51 3.60 43.05 49.63
CA SER A 51 3.57 41.76 50.32
C SER A 51 3.76 40.68 49.27
N SER A 52 4.70 39.76 49.50
CA SER A 52 5.06 38.66 48.57
C SER A 52 3.86 37.92 47.97
N ASP A 53 2.75 37.89 48.73
CA ASP A 53 1.59 37.04 48.45
C ASP A 53 0.74 37.54 47.26
N THR A 54 0.62 38.86 47.05
CA THR A 54 -0.17 39.42 45.94
C THR A 54 0.57 39.33 44.60
N PHE A 55 1.89 39.51 44.61
CA PHE A 55 2.73 39.32 43.40
C PHE A 55 2.75 37.85 42.97
N ALA A 56 2.82 36.91 43.94
CA ALA A 56 2.73 35.48 43.66
C ALA A 56 1.38 35.07 43.04
N GLN A 57 0.26 35.70 43.45
CA GLN A 57 -1.05 35.41 42.88
C GLN A 57 -1.20 35.89 41.43
N ILE A 58 -0.69 37.08 41.10
CA ILE A 58 -0.73 37.62 39.72
C ILE A 58 0.20 36.81 38.81
N LEU A 59 1.42 36.50 39.26
CA LEU A 59 2.33 35.62 38.52
C LEU A 59 1.77 34.21 38.36
N GLY A 60 1.10 33.68 39.39
CA GLY A 60 0.45 32.37 39.35
C GLY A 60 -0.69 32.32 38.32
N ALA A 61 -1.55 33.35 38.31
CA ALA A 61 -2.65 33.45 37.36
C ALA A 61 -2.13 33.60 35.92
N GLY A 62 -1.19 34.52 35.68
CA GLY A 62 -0.57 34.73 34.36
C GLY A 62 0.19 33.50 33.85
N GLY A 63 0.97 32.85 34.73
CA GLY A 63 1.70 31.62 34.43
C GLY A 63 0.78 30.47 34.06
N SER A 64 -0.36 30.31 34.75
CA SER A 64 -1.35 29.26 34.45
C SER A 64 -2.02 29.44 33.09
N LEU A 65 -2.32 30.69 32.68
CA LEU A 65 -2.93 30.98 31.39
C LEU A 65 -1.94 30.71 30.25
N LEU A 66 -0.68 31.13 30.42
CA LEU A 66 0.38 30.88 29.44
C LEU A 66 0.65 29.38 29.29
N LEU A 67 0.73 28.64 30.40
CA LEU A 67 0.88 27.18 30.40
C LEU A 67 -0.29 26.50 29.67
N SER A 68 -1.52 26.92 29.94
CA SER A 68 -2.73 26.38 29.31
C SER A 68 -2.73 26.62 27.80
N PHE A 69 -2.34 27.81 27.35
CA PHE A 69 -2.22 28.13 25.93
C PHE A 69 -1.13 27.30 25.24
N LEU A 70 0.02 27.13 25.89
CA LEU A 70 1.13 26.32 25.38
C LEU A 70 0.73 24.84 25.26
N LEU A 71 -0.01 24.31 26.24
CA LEU A 71 -0.57 22.96 26.19
C LEU A 71 -1.52 22.79 25.00
N VAL A 72 -2.42 23.75 24.74
CA VAL A 72 -3.33 23.69 23.58
C VAL A 72 -2.54 23.64 22.27
N ILE A 73 -1.48 24.43 22.13
CA ILE A 73 -0.60 24.40 20.94
C ILE A 73 0.07 23.02 20.79
N LEU A 74 0.61 22.46 21.89
CA LEU A 74 1.25 21.15 21.88
C LEU A 74 0.26 20.04 21.52
N TYR A 75 -0.94 20.04 22.11
CA TYR A 75 -2.00 19.10 21.78
C TYR A 75 -2.42 19.21 20.31
N HIS A 76 -2.51 20.42 19.77
CA HIS A 76 -2.81 20.62 18.36
C HIS A 76 -1.72 20.03 17.45
N LYS A 77 -0.45 20.26 17.79
CA LYS A 77 0.69 19.70 17.05
C LYS A 77 0.72 18.17 17.11
N GLN A 78 0.46 17.61 18.28
CA GLN A 78 0.39 16.15 18.47
C GLN A 78 -0.78 15.54 17.69
N ALA A 79 -1.97 16.16 17.73
CA ALA A 79 -3.12 15.73 16.94
C ALA A 79 -2.85 15.81 15.43
N LYS A 80 -2.07 16.79 14.97
CA LYS A 80 -1.64 16.87 13.57
C LYS A 80 -0.71 15.72 13.20
N MET A 81 0.29 15.41 14.03
CA MET A 81 1.22 14.30 13.78
C MET A 81 0.50 12.94 13.79
N HIS A 82 -0.44 12.71 14.72
CA HIS A 82 -1.24 11.49 14.71
C HIS A 82 -2.19 11.39 13.50
N ARG A 83 -2.65 12.52 12.96
CA ARG A 83 -3.46 12.49 11.73
C ARG A 83 -2.62 12.09 10.53
N GLN A 84 -1.40 12.60 10.43
CA GLN A 84 -0.46 12.28 9.35
C GLN A 84 0.03 10.84 9.41
N SER A 85 0.22 10.29 10.62
CA SER A 85 0.65 8.90 10.81
C SER A 85 -0.42 7.85 10.52
N HIS A 86 -1.61 8.24 10.05
CA HIS A 86 -2.70 7.32 9.68
C HIS A 86 -3.32 7.75 8.35
N GLU A 87 -2.54 8.38 7.48
CA GLU A 87 -2.98 8.66 6.11
C GLU A 87 -2.75 7.41 5.25
N PRO A 88 -3.77 6.94 4.50
CA PRO A 88 -3.57 5.90 3.52
C PRO A 88 -2.67 6.42 2.40
N HIS A 89 -1.85 5.54 1.85
CA HIS A 89 -1.02 5.85 0.70
C HIS A 89 -1.21 4.73 -0.31
N LEU A 90 -1.91 5.02 -1.41
CA LEU A 90 -2.16 4.06 -2.46
C LEU A 90 -1.07 4.16 -3.53
N VAL A 91 -0.48 3.03 -3.89
CA VAL A 91 0.53 2.92 -4.92
C VAL A 91 0.08 1.86 -5.92
N GLY A 92 0.13 2.20 -7.21
CA GLY A 92 -0.04 1.25 -8.31
C GLY A 92 1.31 0.61 -8.67
N GLU A 93 1.38 -0.71 -8.69
CA GLU A 93 2.57 -1.48 -9.08
C GLU A 93 2.19 -2.62 -10.03
N ILE A 94 3.16 -3.21 -10.71
CA ILE A 94 2.97 -4.42 -11.53
C ILE A 94 3.74 -5.53 -10.82
N GLU A 95 3.04 -6.63 -10.50
CA GLU A 95 3.62 -7.81 -9.86
C GLU A 95 3.45 -9.02 -10.77
N SER A 96 4.54 -9.76 -10.92
CA SER A 96 4.57 -11.06 -11.59
C SER A 96 4.22 -12.13 -10.56
N LYS A 97 3.00 -12.65 -10.61
CA LYS A 97 2.50 -13.65 -9.65
C LYS A 97 3.03 -15.05 -9.89
N GLU A 98 3.30 -15.37 -11.14
CA GLU A 98 3.81 -16.65 -11.63
C GLU A 98 4.84 -16.36 -12.72
N VAL A 99 5.60 -17.37 -13.14
CA VAL A 99 6.65 -17.25 -14.18
C VAL A 99 6.12 -16.60 -15.45
N VAL A 100 4.82 -16.74 -15.72
CA VAL A 100 4.18 -16.27 -16.96
C VAL A 100 3.01 -15.33 -16.72
N SER A 101 2.70 -14.92 -15.48
CA SER A 101 1.51 -14.09 -15.22
C SER A 101 1.83 -12.76 -14.55
N SER A 102 1.34 -11.66 -15.11
CA SER A 102 1.50 -10.30 -14.56
C SER A 102 0.14 -9.66 -14.29
N VAL A 103 0.03 -8.99 -13.15
CA VAL A 103 -1.15 -8.23 -12.74
C VAL A 103 -0.76 -6.82 -12.33
N PHE A 104 -1.66 -5.88 -12.55
CA PHE A 104 -1.58 -4.54 -11.98
C PHE A 104 -2.20 -4.57 -10.59
N LEU A 105 -1.49 -4.09 -9.57
CA LEU A 105 -1.97 -4.07 -8.20
C LEU A 105 -2.03 -2.65 -7.66
N ILE A 106 -3.05 -2.38 -6.85
CA ILE A 106 -3.08 -1.19 -5.99
C ILE A 106 -2.93 -1.65 -4.55
N LYS A 107 -1.89 -1.13 -3.91
CA LYS A 107 -1.52 -1.46 -2.54
C LYS A 107 -1.61 -0.24 -1.65
N ASN A 108 -2.16 -0.42 -0.46
CA ASN A 108 -2.09 0.59 0.58
C ASN A 108 -0.78 0.41 1.36
N THR A 109 0.21 1.25 1.06
CA THR A 109 1.50 1.29 1.77
C THR A 109 1.49 2.26 2.95
N GLY A 110 0.39 3.01 3.14
CA GLY A 110 0.21 3.88 4.29
C GLY A 110 -0.28 3.15 5.54
N ASP A 111 -0.22 3.84 6.68
CA ASP A 111 -0.61 3.32 7.99
C ASP A 111 -2.13 3.44 8.27
N GLY A 112 -2.86 4.15 7.42
CA GLY A 112 -4.30 4.38 7.54
C GLY A 112 -5.16 3.50 6.64
N TYR A 113 -6.40 3.23 7.03
CA TYR A 113 -7.39 2.62 6.14
C TYR A 113 -7.78 3.57 5.01
N ALA A 114 -7.83 3.02 3.78
CA ALA A 114 -8.41 3.68 2.63
C ALA A 114 -9.87 3.22 2.47
N TYR A 115 -10.80 4.15 2.36
CA TYR A 115 -12.23 3.90 2.15
C TYR A 115 -12.66 4.48 0.81
N ASP A 116 -13.74 3.95 0.22
CA ASP A 116 -14.28 4.41 -1.07
C ASP A 116 -13.17 4.54 -2.13
N VAL A 117 -12.35 3.49 -2.28
CA VAL A 117 -11.22 3.50 -3.20
C VAL A 117 -11.77 3.39 -4.62
N SER A 118 -11.49 4.40 -5.44
CA SER A 118 -11.73 4.40 -6.88
C SER A 118 -10.38 4.46 -7.58
N ALA A 119 -10.13 3.52 -8.46
CA ALA A 119 -8.91 3.42 -9.24
C ALA A 119 -9.25 3.50 -10.72
N GLU A 120 -8.53 4.33 -11.43
CA GLU A 120 -8.54 4.42 -12.87
C GLU A 120 -7.14 4.08 -13.38
N TRP A 121 -7.05 3.22 -14.38
CA TRP A 121 -5.78 2.99 -15.09
C TRP A 121 -6.03 2.96 -16.59
N THR A 122 -5.07 3.51 -17.34
CA THR A 122 -5.13 3.60 -18.79
C THR A 122 -3.95 2.82 -19.36
N VAL A 123 -4.27 1.86 -20.22
CA VAL A 123 -3.30 1.09 -21.01
C VAL A 123 -3.82 1.06 -22.43
N ASP A 124 -2.95 1.35 -23.40
CA ASP A 124 -3.33 1.39 -24.81
C ASP A 124 -4.56 2.29 -25.08
N GLY A 125 -4.57 3.50 -24.51
CA GLY A 125 -5.66 4.46 -24.68
C GLY A 125 -7.04 4.00 -24.15
N ARG A 126 -7.13 2.82 -23.55
CA ARG A 126 -8.34 2.29 -22.92
C ARG A 126 -8.26 2.52 -21.42
N THR A 127 -9.06 3.46 -20.92
CA THR A 127 -9.20 3.72 -19.49
C THR A 127 -10.19 2.76 -18.87
N ARG A 128 -9.86 2.23 -17.70
CA ARG A 128 -10.70 1.35 -16.90
C ARG A 128 -10.85 1.92 -15.52
N GLU A 129 -12.04 1.76 -14.95
CA GLU A 129 -12.36 2.20 -13.59
C GLU A 129 -12.71 0.99 -12.73
N TRP A 130 -12.23 0.98 -11.49
CA TRP A 130 -12.60 -0.02 -10.50
C TRP A 130 -12.81 0.62 -9.13
N LYS A 131 -13.79 0.09 -8.39
CA LYS A 131 -14.19 0.56 -7.07
C LYS A 131 -14.06 -0.55 -6.05
N ILE A 132 -13.37 -0.25 -4.95
CA ILE A 132 -13.21 -1.11 -3.78
C ILE A 132 -13.74 -0.36 -2.56
N SER A 133 -14.52 -1.03 -1.73
CA SER A 133 -15.14 -0.42 -0.56
C SER A 133 -14.11 0.08 0.46
N SER A 134 -13.09 -0.73 0.73
CA SER A 134 -11.99 -0.36 1.64
C SER A 134 -10.74 -1.20 1.39
N LEU A 135 -9.58 -0.60 1.66
CA LEU A 135 -8.26 -1.24 1.62
C LEU A 135 -7.52 -0.96 2.92
N ALA A 136 -7.25 -2.02 3.71
CA ALA A 136 -6.51 -1.90 4.97
C ALA A 136 -5.02 -1.61 4.72
N PRO A 137 -4.28 -1.09 5.72
CA PRO A 137 -2.82 -0.98 5.65
C PRO A 137 -2.16 -2.31 5.28
N GLY A 138 -1.32 -2.30 4.25
CA GLY A 138 -0.64 -3.47 3.70
C GLY A 138 -1.52 -4.41 2.85
N GLU A 139 -2.81 -4.12 2.69
CA GLU A 139 -3.69 -4.86 1.79
C GLU A 139 -3.51 -4.39 0.34
N GLN A 140 -3.74 -5.30 -0.60
CA GLN A 140 -3.64 -5.06 -2.03
C GLN A 140 -4.87 -5.58 -2.74
N SER A 141 -5.19 -4.98 -3.88
CA SER A 141 -6.19 -5.45 -4.83
C SER A 141 -5.57 -5.55 -6.21
N GLU A 142 -5.99 -6.55 -6.96
CA GLU A 142 -5.30 -7.00 -8.17
C GLU A 142 -6.23 -6.96 -9.35
N PHE A 143 -5.66 -6.50 -10.46
CA PHE A 143 -6.39 -6.12 -11.65
C PHE A 143 -5.64 -6.61 -12.90
N PRO A 144 -6.36 -6.99 -13.96
CA PRO A 144 -5.73 -7.40 -15.20
C PRO A 144 -5.11 -6.18 -15.89
N VAL A 145 -3.88 -6.33 -16.39
CA VAL A 145 -3.18 -5.29 -17.17
C VAL A 145 -3.93 -5.04 -18.48
N LEU A 146 -4.27 -6.12 -19.20
CA LEU A 146 -5.08 -6.10 -20.41
C LEU A 146 -6.26 -7.06 -20.29
N VAL A 147 -7.32 -6.73 -21.02
CA VAL A 147 -8.48 -7.62 -21.24
C VAL A 147 -8.72 -7.63 -22.74
N ASP A 148 -9.14 -8.77 -23.27
CA ASP A 148 -9.43 -8.93 -24.69
C ASP A 148 -10.73 -8.23 -25.12
N GLU A 149 -11.17 -8.46 -26.36
CA GLU A 149 -12.40 -7.87 -26.91
C GLU A 149 -13.68 -8.44 -26.27
N ASP A 150 -13.58 -9.63 -25.65
CA ASP A 150 -14.68 -10.38 -25.05
C ASP A 150 -14.73 -10.22 -23.51
N ASP A 151 -14.06 -9.20 -22.98
CA ASP A 151 -13.91 -8.94 -21.54
C ASP A 151 -13.17 -10.04 -20.73
N ASN A 152 -12.41 -10.93 -21.37
CA ASN A 152 -11.56 -11.91 -20.68
C ASN A 152 -10.19 -11.36 -20.27
N TRP A 153 -9.78 -11.69 -19.05
CA TRP A 153 -8.53 -11.22 -18.48
C TRP A 153 -7.32 -11.85 -19.16
N ILE A 154 -6.43 -11.01 -19.68
CA ILE A 154 -5.15 -11.44 -20.22
C ILE A 154 -4.13 -11.28 -19.11
N LEU A 155 -3.79 -12.41 -18.47
CA LEU A 155 -2.82 -12.43 -17.38
C LEU A 155 -1.42 -12.82 -17.87
N ASN A 156 -1.31 -13.47 -19.03
CA ASN A 156 -0.03 -13.99 -19.51
C ASN A 156 0.93 -12.86 -19.92
N THR A 157 2.08 -12.76 -19.27
CA THR A 157 3.10 -11.71 -19.46
C THR A 157 3.56 -11.61 -20.90
N ASN A 158 3.86 -12.75 -21.54
CA ASN A 158 4.31 -12.80 -22.93
C ASN A 158 3.21 -12.34 -23.90
N LEU A 159 1.95 -12.71 -23.64
CA LEU A 159 0.82 -12.24 -24.45
C LEU A 159 0.57 -10.74 -24.26
N ILE A 160 0.73 -10.21 -23.05
CA ILE A 160 0.63 -8.77 -22.77
C ILE A 160 1.73 -8.03 -23.51
N GLU A 161 2.99 -8.47 -23.39
CA GLU A 161 4.14 -7.88 -24.08
C GLU A 161 3.94 -7.92 -25.60
N LYS A 162 3.54 -9.07 -26.14
CA LYS A 162 3.27 -9.21 -27.58
C LYS A 162 2.18 -8.25 -28.05
N LYS A 163 1.05 -8.15 -27.32
CA LYS A 163 -0.03 -7.22 -27.69
C LYS A 163 0.40 -5.76 -27.64
N LEU A 164 1.18 -5.36 -26.63
CA LEU A 164 1.66 -4.00 -26.52
C LEU A 164 2.69 -3.66 -27.62
N ASN A 165 3.60 -4.59 -27.93
CA ASN A 165 4.64 -4.41 -28.94
C ASN A 165 4.08 -4.45 -30.38
N ASP A 166 3.24 -5.44 -30.70
CA ASP A 166 2.74 -5.67 -32.07
C ASP A 166 1.81 -4.54 -32.53
N GLY A 167 1.07 -3.91 -31.61
CA GLY A 167 0.16 -2.82 -31.93
C GLY A 167 0.76 -1.41 -31.84
N ASN A 168 2.07 -1.29 -31.55
CA ASN A 168 2.74 -0.01 -31.28
C ASN A 168 2.00 0.81 -30.19
N HIS A 169 1.51 0.10 -29.18
CA HIS A 169 0.70 0.64 -28.10
C HIS A 169 1.59 1.14 -26.96
N ASP A 170 1.09 2.07 -26.15
CA ASP A 170 1.83 2.56 -25.00
C ASP A 170 1.98 1.46 -23.94
N THR A 171 3.21 1.30 -23.46
CA THR A 171 3.59 0.32 -22.43
C THR A 171 3.55 0.92 -21.03
N ILE A 172 3.36 2.25 -20.97
CA ILE A 172 3.19 3.00 -19.73
C ILE A 172 1.74 2.86 -19.27
N ILE A 173 1.58 2.28 -18.09
CA ILE A 173 0.31 2.22 -17.37
C ILE A 173 0.22 3.48 -16.53
N GLU A 174 -0.59 4.44 -16.98
CA GLU A 174 -0.96 5.59 -16.16
C GLU A 174 -2.08 5.20 -15.21
N TRP A 175 -1.96 5.56 -13.94
CA TRP A 175 -2.97 5.26 -12.94
C TRP A 175 -3.30 6.49 -12.09
N ASN A 176 -4.57 6.58 -11.70
CA ASN A 176 -5.10 7.60 -10.81
C ASN A 176 -6.01 6.92 -9.80
N THR A 177 -5.74 7.15 -8.52
CA THR A 177 -6.54 6.61 -7.43
C THR A 177 -7.09 7.73 -6.59
N THR A 178 -8.33 7.54 -6.14
CA THR A 178 -8.97 8.41 -5.16
C THR A 178 -9.48 7.55 -4.02
N CYS A 179 -9.27 8.00 -2.79
CA CYS A 179 -9.80 7.33 -1.61
C CYS A 179 -10.13 8.34 -0.52
N LYS A 180 -10.84 7.90 0.51
CA LYS A 180 -11.07 8.65 1.74
C LYS A 180 -10.30 8.02 2.89
N ASN A 181 -9.69 8.85 3.73
CA ASN A 181 -9.16 8.37 5.00
C ASN A 181 -10.28 8.21 6.06
N GLN A 182 -9.94 7.67 7.23
CA GLN A 182 -10.85 7.51 8.37
C GLN A 182 -11.50 8.81 8.87
N PHE A 183 -11.00 9.98 8.46
CA PHE A 183 -11.54 11.29 8.80
C PHE A 183 -12.40 11.89 7.67
N GLY A 184 -12.72 11.10 6.63
CA GLY A 184 -13.52 11.50 5.49
C GLY A 184 -12.84 12.51 4.56
N ARG A 185 -11.50 12.64 4.62
CA ARG A 185 -10.75 13.47 3.67
C ARG A 185 -10.42 12.67 2.43
N THR A 186 -10.74 13.23 1.27
CA THR A 186 -10.36 12.65 -0.01
C THR A 186 -8.88 12.87 -0.27
N MET A 187 -8.19 11.78 -0.57
CA MET A 187 -6.81 11.71 -1.04
C MET A 187 -6.83 11.34 -2.52
N LYS A 188 -5.88 11.86 -3.27
CA LYS A 188 -5.66 11.49 -4.67
C LYS A 188 -4.20 11.14 -4.84
N ASN A 189 -3.94 10.02 -5.48
CA ASN A 189 -2.60 9.58 -5.83
C ASN A 189 -2.61 9.22 -7.31
N ASP A 190 -1.66 9.75 -8.05
CA ASP A 190 -1.42 9.46 -9.45
C ASP A 190 0.02 8.96 -9.63
N GLY A 191 0.24 8.21 -10.70
CA GLY A 191 1.55 7.71 -11.05
C GLY A 191 1.52 6.97 -12.38
N SER A 192 2.70 6.52 -12.79
CA SER A 192 2.86 5.71 -13.99
C SER A 192 3.83 4.58 -13.74
N VAL A 193 3.59 3.44 -14.36
CA VAL A 193 4.47 2.27 -14.32
C VAL A 193 4.64 1.74 -15.74
N ASP A 194 5.89 1.56 -16.16
CA ASP A 194 6.21 0.93 -17.44
C ASP A 194 6.18 -0.59 -17.29
N PHE A 195 5.27 -1.24 -18.03
CA PHE A 195 5.09 -2.69 -17.98
C PHE A 195 6.33 -3.45 -18.44
N LEU A 196 6.98 -3.03 -19.54
CA LEU A 196 8.11 -3.75 -20.12
C LEU A 196 9.36 -3.64 -19.25
N ILE A 197 9.60 -2.48 -18.64
CA ILE A 197 10.73 -2.32 -17.71
C ILE A 197 10.51 -3.20 -16.48
N GLN A 198 9.28 -3.23 -15.96
CA GLN A 198 8.97 -3.98 -14.74
C GLN A 198 8.96 -5.50 -14.98
N SER A 199 8.43 -5.96 -16.13
CA SER A 199 8.46 -7.38 -16.50
C SER A 199 9.90 -7.88 -16.66
N LYS A 200 10.75 -7.15 -17.39
CA LYS A 200 12.17 -7.50 -17.58
C LYS A 200 12.95 -7.53 -16.28
N ARG A 201 12.65 -6.63 -15.33
CA ARG A 201 13.25 -6.67 -13.99
C ARG A 201 12.82 -7.91 -13.20
N SER A 202 11.59 -8.39 -13.39
CA SER A 202 11.10 -9.60 -12.74
C SER A 202 11.69 -10.89 -13.34
N GLU A 203 12.07 -10.87 -14.62
CA GLU A 203 12.71 -11.99 -15.33
C GLU A 203 14.23 -12.03 -15.14
N ALA A 204 14.87 -10.87 -14.92
CA ALA A 204 16.29 -10.78 -14.65
C ALA A 204 16.61 -11.51 -13.33
N SER A 205 17.10 -12.75 -13.45
CA SER A 205 17.65 -13.57 -12.37
C SER A 205 18.83 -12.92 -11.60
N GLU A 206 19.28 -11.74 -12.02
CA GLU A 206 20.36 -10.97 -11.42
C GLU A 206 19.81 -9.83 -10.54
N ILE A 207 19.66 -10.15 -9.26
CA ILE A 207 19.98 -9.40 -8.03
C ILE A 207 19.15 -10.02 -6.90
N TRP A 208 19.28 -11.34 -6.71
CA TRP A 208 19.38 -11.83 -5.33
C TRP A 208 20.86 -11.75 -4.99
N GLN A 209 21.35 -10.52 -4.72
CA GLN A 209 22.58 -10.40 -3.95
C GLN A 209 22.37 -11.25 -2.70
N LYS A 210 23.26 -12.22 -2.50
CA LYS A 210 23.35 -13.04 -1.29
C LYS A 210 23.37 -12.09 -0.08
N GLU A 211 22.22 -11.82 0.52
CA GLU A 211 22.18 -11.22 1.85
C GLU A 211 22.55 -12.30 2.88
N PRO A 212 23.45 -11.99 3.83
CA PRO A 212 24.11 -12.97 4.66
C PRO A 212 23.13 -13.55 5.68
N ILE A 213 22.87 -14.85 5.57
CA ILE A 213 22.05 -15.67 6.47
C ILE A 213 22.45 -15.51 7.96
N ASP A 214 23.68 -15.05 8.22
CA ASP A 214 24.23 -14.89 9.58
C ASP A 214 23.78 -13.60 10.30
N GLU A 215 23.38 -12.53 9.58
CA GLU A 215 22.84 -11.32 10.22
C GLU A 215 21.37 -11.48 10.63
N ILE A 216 20.62 -12.29 9.88
CA ILE A 216 19.22 -12.64 10.17
C ILE A 216 19.14 -13.54 11.43
N ARG A 217 20.10 -14.44 11.66
CA ARG A 217 20.13 -15.28 12.88
C ARG A 217 20.24 -14.46 14.17
N LYS A 218 21.02 -13.37 14.18
CA LYS A 218 21.15 -12.49 15.35
C LYS A 218 19.92 -11.60 15.59
N SER A 219 19.12 -11.32 14.56
CA SER A 219 17.85 -10.59 14.74
C SER A 219 16.73 -11.53 15.20
N ILE A 220 16.72 -12.79 14.78
CA ILE A 220 15.73 -13.81 15.17
C ILE A 220 15.71 -14.07 16.69
N ASP A 221 16.87 -14.16 17.35
CA ASP A 221 16.95 -14.41 18.79
C ASP A 221 16.38 -13.25 19.64
N ASN A 222 16.44 -12.02 19.13
CA ASN A 222 15.89 -10.85 19.82
C ASN A 222 14.37 -10.67 19.55
N ILE A 223 13.86 -11.18 18.43
CA ILE A 223 12.43 -11.11 18.09
C ILE A 223 11.65 -12.20 18.85
N GLU A 224 12.30 -13.31 19.25
CA GLU A 224 11.67 -14.41 20.00
C GLU A 224 11.18 -13.99 21.41
N GLY A 225 11.79 -12.95 22.01
CA GLY A 225 11.34 -12.34 23.26
C GLY A 225 10.01 -11.58 23.15
N ASP A 226 9.76 -10.94 22.00
CA ASP A 226 8.56 -10.13 21.76
C ASP A 226 7.39 -10.94 21.13
N PHE A 227 7.68 -12.10 20.54
CA PHE A 227 6.67 -13.01 19.97
C PHE A 227 5.69 -13.60 20.99
N LYS A 228 5.99 -13.58 22.29
CA LYS A 228 5.09 -14.08 23.34
C LYS A 228 3.84 -13.22 23.51
N LYS A 229 3.85 -11.95 23.04
CA LYS A 229 2.68 -11.04 23.05
C LYS A 229 1.86 -11.08 21.75
N ILE A 230 2.42 -11.56 20.64
CA ILE A 230 1.76 -11.66 19.32
C ILE A 230 1.07 -13.04 19.17
N ARG A 231 0.40 -13.52 20.23
CA ARG A 231 -0.31 -14.81 20.21
C ARG A 231 -1.81 -14.69 19.89
N ARG A 232 -2.29 -13.49 19.53
CA ARG A 232 -3.70 -13.22 19.20
C ARG A 232 -4.01 -13.05 17.69
N ASP A 233 -3.03 -12.91 16.80
CA ASP A 233 -3.27 -12.72 15.34
C ASP A 233 -2.95 -13.94 14.44
N THR A 234 -2.75 -15.12 15.04
CA THR A 234 -2.26 -16.35 14.39
C THR A 234 -3.25 -17.10 13.48
N ARG A 235 -4.12 -16.40 12.72
CA ARG A 235 -4.96 -17.03 11.68
C ARG A 235 -4.66 -16.56 10.25
N LYS A 236 -4.11 -15.35 10.03
CA LYS A 236 -3.86 -14.82 8.66
C LYS A 236 -2.52 -15.31 8.07
N ARG A 237 -1.42 -15.24 8.82
CA ARG A 237 -0.07 -15.68 8.35
C ARG A 237 0.06 -17.17 8.03
N ARG A 238 -0.81 -18.05 8.57
CA ARG A 238 -0.81 -19.49 8.21
C ARG A 238 -1.29 -19.76 6.78
N ARG A 239 -1.99 -18.82 6.13
CA ARG A 239 -2.48 -19.00 4.75
C ARG A 239 -1.41 -18.61 3.73
N GLU A 240 -0.68 -17.53 3.98
CA GLU A 240 0.41 -17.05 3.14
C GLU A 240 1.57 -18.06 3.09
N THR A 241 2.05 -18.55 4.24
CA THR A 241 3.11 -19.58 4.26
C THR A 241 2.67 -20.90 3.62
N LYS A 242 1.39 -21.27 3.78
CA LYS A 242 0.82 -22.45 3.10
C LYS A 242 0.72 -22.25 1.59
N TRP A 243 0.46 -21.04 1.13
CA TRP A 243 0.34 -20.71 -0.28
C TRP A 243 1.71 -20.66 -0.96
N GLU A 244 2.71 -20.01 -0.34
CA GLU A 244 4.09 -19.97 -0.84
C GLU A 244 4.69 -21.39 -0.94
N THR A 245 4.43 -22.23 0.08
CA THR A 245 4.83 -23.64 0.06
C THR A 245 4.10 -24.44 -1.02
N ARG A 246 2.87 -24.05 -1.39
CA ARG A 246 2.11 -24.71 -2.48
C ARG A 246 2.67 -24.35 -3.85
N SER A 247 3.00 -23.07 -4.09
CA SER A 247 3.56 -22.58 -5.35
C SER A 247 4.94 -23.19 -5.63
N LYS A 248 5.86 -23.15 -4.64
CA LYS A 248 7.20 -23.78 -4.77
C LYS A 248 7.13 -25.27 -5.13
N LYS A 249 6.14 -25.99 -4.59
CA LYS A 249 5.93 -27.41 -4.91
C LYS A 249 5.44 -27.64 -6.34
N SER A 250 4.55 -26.78 -6.84
CA SER A 250 4.07 -26.89 -8.22
C SER A 250 5.18 -26.57 -9.22
N LEU A 251 6.05 -25.59 -8.91
CA LEU A 251 7.21 -25.26 -9.74
C LEU A 251 8.23 -26.41 -9.80
N LEU A 252 8.52 -27.04 -8.66
CA LEU A 252 9.41 -28.20 -8.60
C LEU A 252 8.85 -29.39 -9.41
N ILE A 253 7.53 -29.63 -9.36
CA ILE A 253 6.87 -30.66 -10.18
C ILE A 253 7.05 -30.36 -11.68
N GLY A 254 6.82 -29.11 -12.10
CA GLY A 254 7.01 -28.69 -13.49
C GLY A 254 8.45 -28.89 -13.98
N GLN A 255 9.44 -28.52 -13.17
CA GLN A 255 10.87 -28.69 -13.50
C GLN A 255 11.26 -30.16 -13.67
N ILE A 256 10.79 -31.05 -12.80
CA ILE A 256 11.05 -32.49 -12.93
C ILE A 256 10.41 -33.04 -14.20
N ILE A 257 9.17 -32.66 -14.51
CA ILE A 257 8.49 -33.12 -15.72
C ILE A 257 9.22 -32.64 -16.99
N ASP A 258 9.73 -31.40 -16.98
CA ASP A 258 10.48 -30.85 -18.12
C ASP A 258 11.85 -31.53 -18.30
N GLU A 259 12.54 -31.83 -17.20
CA GLU A 259 13.85 -32.51 -17.21
C GLU A 259 13.75 -33.97 -17.69
N TYR A 260 12.75 -34.72 -17.22
CA TYR A 260 12.60 -36.15 -17.51
C TYR A 260 11.69 -36.44 -18.71
N GLY A 261 10.96 -35.44 -19.20
CA GLY A 261 10.13 -35.53 -20.40
C GLY A 261 8.82 -36.30 -20.19
N SER A 262 8.83 -37.62 -20.14
CA SER A 262 7.61 -38.40 -19.90
C SER A 262 7.81 -39.29 -18.70
N MET A 263 6.90 -39.19 -17.72
CA MET A 263 6.98 -40.01 -16.51
C MET A 263 5.61 -40.42 -16.02
N ASP A 264 5.57 -41.52 -15.25
CA ASP A 264 4.36 -41.97 -14.58
C ASP A 264 4.18 -41.24 -13.24
N ILE A 265 2.94 -41.07 -12.80
CA ILE A 265 2.63 -40.38 -11.53
C ILE A 265 3.26 -41.07 -10.31
N GLU A 266 3.44 -42.38 -10.36
CA GLU A 266 4.13 -43.17 -9.33
C GLU A 266 5.62 -42.77 -9.24
N GLU A 267 6.29 -42.58 -10.38
CA GLU A 267 7.69 -42.14 -10.44
C GLU A 267 7.82 -40.70 -9.93
N LEU A 268 6.90 -39.82 -10.30
CA LEU A 268 6.86 -38.45 -9.80
C LEU A 268 6.59 -38.40 -8.29
N SER A 269 5.72 -39.27 -7.78
CA SER A 269 5.44 -39.48 -6.35
C SER A 269 6.69 -39.91 -5.60
N TYR A 270 7.45 -40.87 -6.16
CA TYR A 270 8.72 -41.32 -5.60
C TYR A 270 9.77 -40.20 -5.54
N LEU A 271 9.94 -39.43 -6.62
CA LEU A 271 10.94 -38.36 -6.71
C LEU A 271 10.60 -37.15 -5.83
N THR A 272 9.33 -36.79 -5.72
CA THR A 272 8.89 -35.59 -4.98
C THR A 272 8.54 -35.89 -3.52
N GLY A 273 8.31 -37.17 -3.16
CA GLY A 273 7.78 -37.58 -1.86
C GLY A 273 6.35 -37.11 -1.62
N ILE A 274 5.61 -36.71 -2.66
CA ILE A 274 4.23 -36.23 -2.58
C ILE A 274 3.30 -37.39 -2.94
N LYS A 275 2.30 -37.67 -2.10
CA LYS A 275 1.29 -38.70 -2.36
C LYS A 275 0.59 -38.47 -3.71
N GLU A 276 0.37 -39.53 -4.47
CA GLU A 276 -0.29 -39.53 -5.79
C GLU A 276 -1.60 -38.74 -5.79
N SER A 277 -2.50 -38.97 -4.83
CA SER A 277 -3.77 -38.24 -4.73
C SER A 277 -3.61 -36.71 -4.59
N SER A 278 -2.48 -36.25 -4.04
CA SER A 278 -2.16 -34.82 -3.96
C SER A 278 -1.41 -34.32 -5.20
N LEU A 279 -0.76 -35.22 -5.95
CA LEU A 279 -0.16 -34.92 -7.25
C LEU A 279 -1.25 -34.76 -8.29
N GLU A 280 -2.24 -35.64 -8.37
CA GLU A 280 -3.37 -35.56 -9.31
C GLU A 280 -4.03 -34.17 -9.28
N TYR A 281 -4.39 -33.70 -8.08
CA TYR A 281 -4.97 -32.36 -7.90
C TYR A 281 -4.05 -31.23 -8.39
N ARG A 282 -2.73 -31.39 -8.24
CA ARG A 282 -1.75 -30.39 -8.67
C ARG A 282 -1.46 -30.46 -10.17
N LEU A 283 -1.47 -31.67 -10.73
CA LEU A 283 -1.26 -31.93 -12.15
C LEU A 283 -2.45 -31.40 -12.95
N SER A 284 -3.68 -31.57 -12.46
CA SER A 284 -4.88 -30.92 -13.04
C SER A 284 -4.72 -29.40 -13.09
N GLY A 285 -4.24 -28.76 -12.01
CA GLY A 285 -3.98 -27.31 -12.05
C GLY A 285 -2.86 -26.89 -13.01
N LEU A 286 -1.84 -27.73 -13.22
CA LEU A 286 -0.77 -27.49 -14.20
C LEU A 286 -1.23 -27.74 -15.65
N GLU A 287 -2.16 -28.66 -15.84
CA GLU A 287 -2.80 -28.94 -17.13
C GLU A 287 -3.76 -27.83 -17.53
N ASP A 288 -4.54 -27.29 -16.56
CA ASP A 288 -5.44 -26.15 -16.76
C ASP A 288 -4.70 -24.90 -17.27
N VAL A 289 -3.50 -24.65 -16.77
CA VAL A 289 -2.63 -23.54 -17.24
C VAL A 289 -1.82 -23.92 -18.49
N GLY A 290 -1.99 -25.13 -19.01
CA GLY A 290 -1.34 -25.61 -20.23
C GLY A 290 0.16 -25.89 -20.10
N ALA A 291 0.68 -26.07 -18.88
CA ALA A 291 2.10 -26.39 -18.67
C ALA A 291 2.42 -27.86 -18.98
N ILE A 292 1.46 -28.76 -18.73
CA ILE A 292 1.62 -30.21 -18.91
C ILE A 292 0.39 -30.82 -19.57
N GLU A 293 0.54 -32.05 -20.06
CA GLU A 293 -0.55 -32.94 -20.44
C GLU A 293 -0.59 -34.10 -19.46
N PHE A 294 -1.72 -34.29 -18.78
CA PHE A 294 -1.90 -35.36 -17.80
C PHE A 294 -2.99 -36.32 -18.26
N ASN A 295 -2.60 -37.58 -18.51
CA ASN A 295 -3.56 -38.61 -18.88
C ASN A 295 -4.03 -39.37 -17.63
N GLU A 296 -5.19 -38.97 -17.08
CA GLU A 296 -5.77 -39.58 -15.87
C GLU A 296 -5.95 -41.11 -15.96
N THR A 297 -6.19 -41.65 -17.17
CA THR A 297 -6.42 -43.09 -17.35
C THR A 297 -5.13 -43.91 -17.28
N THR A 298 -4.02 -43.34 -17.73
CA THR A 298 -2.72 -44.04 -17.82
C THR A 298 -1.73 -43.57 -16.74
N GLY A 299 -2.04 -42.51 -16.00
CA GLY A 299 -1.14 -41.90 -15.02
C GLY A 299 0.08 -41.22 -15.65
N LYS A 300 0.12 -41.06 -16.98
CA LYS A 300 1.26 -40.50 -17.71
C LYS A 300 1.20 -38.99 -17.77
N ILE A 301 2.36 -38.39 -17.51
CA ILE A 301 2.57 -36.95 -17.47
C ILE A 301 3.64 -36.58 -18.49
N ARG A 302 3.38 -35.53 -19.28
CA ARG A 302 4.33 -35.00 -20.27
C ARG A 302 4.29 -33.47 -20.28
N PRO A 303 5.40 -32.76 -20.56
CA PRO A 303 5.38 -31.34 -20.78
C PRO A 303 4.58 -31.08 -22.04
N LYS A 304 3.67 -30.11 -21.97
CA LYS A 304 2.93 -29.66 -23.14
C LYS A 304 3.88 -28.81 -23.96
N ARG A 305 4.53 -29.43 -24.96
CA ARG A 305 5.32 -28.66 -25.91
C ARG A 305 4.36 -27.73 -26.65
N PRO A 306 4.66 -26.43 -26.77
CA PRO A 306 3.86 -25.57 -27.63
C PRO A 306 3.77 -26.26 -28.98
N ALA A 307 2.55 -26.48 -29.47
CA ALA A 307 2.36 -26.99 -30.81
C ALA A 307 3.23 -26.11 -31.70
N ALA A 308 4.12 -26.74 -32.48
CA ALA A 308 4.95 -26.01 -33.44
C ALA A 308 4.00 -25.39 -34.46
N SER A 309 3.44 -24.23 -34.13
CA SER A 309 2.81 -23.36 -35.08
C SER A 309 3.97 -22.89 -35.94
N ASN A 310 4.15 -23.55 -37.08
CA ASN A 310 4.97 -23.07 -38.17
C ASN A 310 4.32 -21.78 -38.69
N HIS A 311 4.36 -20.71 -37.90
CA HIS A 311 4.15 -19.39 -38.42
C HIS A 311 5.46 -18.98 -39.06
N SER A 312 5.48 -18.99 -40.39
CA SER A 312 6.57 -18.38 -41.14
C SER A 312 6.55 -16.89 -40.85
N LEU A 313 7.71 -16.23 -40.87
CA LEU A 313 7.78 -14.77 -40.82
C LEU A 313 6.96 -14.12 -41.96
N ASP A 314 6.71 -14.88 -43.04
CA ASP A 314 5.86 -14.49 -44.17
C ASP A 314 4.37 -14.42 -43.83
N ASP A 315 3.91 -15.05 -42.75
CA ASP A 315 2.51 -14.95 -42.29
C ASP A 315 2.23 -13.60 -41.60
N PHE A 316 3.26 -12.78 -41.41
CA PHE A 316 3.21 -11.48 -40.71
C PHE A 316 3.69 -10.29 -41.57
N LEU A 317 3.95 -10.48 -42.87
CA LEU A 317 4.25 -9.41 -43.84
C LEU A 317 3.04 -9.13 -44.73
#